data_AF-C1DTV9-F1
#
_entry.id   AF-C1DTV9-F1
#
_cell.length_a   1.000
_cell.length_b   1.000
_cell.length_c   1.000
_cell.angle_alpha   90.00
_cell.angle_beta   90.00
_cell.angle_gamma   90.00
#
_symmetry.space_group_name_H-M   'P 1'
#
loop_
_entity.id
_entity.type
_entity.pdbx_description
1 polymer ?
#
loop_
_entity_poly.entity_id
_entity_poly.type
_entity_poly.pdbx_seq_one_letter_code
_entity_poly.pdbx_strand_id
1 'polypeptide(L)'
;MNKSPYALDFLWHQIEVIKSNIKKPKYKEILNQIFENKDMVELFEKAKDKKARNYQHGILERTASVGSLALCVYDNYPTIDIDLLLTGIILAGFRDSLGRPFFYKYVKEYQEVSELLYKKNRKKSKLEYFLFDELFKIDERVINFMKRKEDVDGNFI
;
A
#
# COMPACT_ATOMS: atom_id res chain seq x y z
N MET A 1 -20.65 -3.72 4.36
CA MET A 1 -20.12 -4.48 3.21
C MET A 1 -19.27 -5.66 3.67
N ASN A 2 -19.37 -6.83 3.02
CA ASN A 2 -18.57 -8.02 3.35
C ASN A 2 -17.27 -8.13 2.52
N LYS A 3 -17.22 -7.45 1.36
CA LYS A 3 -16.09 -7.35 0.43
C LYS A 3 -15.95 -5.92 -0.09
N SER A 4 -14.80 -5.59 -0.68
CA SER A 4 -14.57 -4.34 -1.40
C SER A 4 -15.69 -4.06 -2.42
N PRO A 5 -16.09 -2.78 -2.60
CA PRO A 5 -17.01 -2.38 -3.67
C PRO A 5 -16.37 -2.49 -5.07
N TYR A 6 -15.04 -2.57 -5.15
CA TYR A 6 -14.33 -2.74 -6.42
C TYR A 6 -14.20 -4.22 -6.80
N ALA A 7 -14.20 -4.50 -8.10
CA ALA A 7 -13.89 -5.83 -8.61
C ALA A 7 -12.43 -6.20 -8.28
N LEU A 8 -12.20 -7.47 -7.95
CA LEU A 8 -10.87 -7.97 -7.60
C LEU A 8 -9.86 -7.76 -8.74
N ASP A 9 -10.25 -8.08 -9.98
CA ASP A 9 -9.40 -7.91 -11.17
C ASP A 9 -9.04 -6.44 -11.40
N PHE A 10 -9.95 -5.52 -11.07
CA PHE A 10 -9.67 -4.08 -11.14
C PHE A 10 -8.60 -3.68 -10.10
N LEU A 11 -8.71 -4.16 -8.87
CA LEU A 11 -7.70 -3.88 -7.84
C LEU A 11 -6.33 -4.45 -8.23
N TRP A 12 -6.30 -5.67 -8.75
CA TRP A 12 -5.06 -6.29 -9.24
C TRP A 12 -4.46 -5.52 -10.43
N HIS A 13 -5.30 -5.07 -11.36
CA HIS A 13 -4.85 -4.22 -12.45
C HIS A 13 -4.18 -2.95 -11.94
N GLN A 14 -4.76 -2.28 -10.92
CA GLN A 14 -4.13 -1.11 -10.30
C GLN A 14 -2.76 -1.46 -9.68
N ILE A 15 -2.65 -2.58 -8.97
CA ILE A 15 -1.35 -3.04 -8.41
C ILE A 15 -0.32 -3.27 -9.50
N GLU A 16 -0.69 -3.89 -10.63
CA GLU A 16 0.24 -4.11 -11.74
C GLU A 16 0.63 -2.79 -12.43
N VAL A 17 -0.28 -1.82 -12.55
CA VAL A 17 0.05 -0.48 -13.03
C VAL A 17 1.07 0.19 -12.11
N ILE A 18 0.85 0.15 -10.79
CA ILE A 18 1.80 0.70 -9.80
C ILE A 18 3.16 0.02 -9.93
N LYS A 19 3.18 -1.32 -9.99
CA LYS A 19 4.40 -2.12 -10.12
C LYS A 19 5.17 -1.84 -11.42
N SER A 20 4.46 -1.60 -12.52
CA SER A 20 5.06 -1.30 -13.83
C SER A 20 5.83 0.04 -13.86
N ASN A 21 5.50 0.96 -12.95
CA ASN A 21 6.18 2.25 -12.80
C ASN A 21 7.52 2.12 -12.07
N ILE A 22 7.75 1.03 -11.33
CA ILE A 22 9.00 0.81 -10.59
C ILE A 22 10.09 0.39 -11.56
N LYS A 23 11.21 1.12 -11.62
CA LYS A 23 12.30 0.89 -12.60
C LYS A 23 13.55 0.25 -11.99
N LYS A 24 13.90 0.59 -10.75
CA LYS A 24 15.09 0.15 -10.02
C LYS A 24 15.11 -1.37 -9.86
N PRO A 25 16.14 -2.07 -10.36
CA PRO A 25 16.23 -3.54 -10.30
C PRO A 25 16.09 -4.11 -8.89
N LYS A 26 16.74 -3.48 -7.90
CA LYS A 26 16.68 -3.92 -6.49
C LYS A 26 15.24 -4.02 -5.95
N TYR A 27 14.35 -3.13 -6.37
CA TYR A 27 12.97 -3.14 -5.89
C TYR A 27 12.09 -4.11 -6.68
N LYS A 28 12.36 -4.28 -7.98
CA LYS A 28 11.72 -5.34 -8.77
C LYS A 28 12.04 -6.72 -8.21
N GLU A 29 13.30 -6.94 -7.82
CA GLU A 29 13.76 -8.21 -7.25
C GLU A 29 12.94 -8.60 -6.01
N ILE A 30 12.88 -7.72 -5.00
CA ILE A 30 12.10 -8.02 -3.79
C ILE A 30 10.60 -8.19 -4.09
N LEU A 31 10.03 -7.37 -4.99
CA LEU A 31 8.63 -7.51 -5.35
C LEU A 31 8.37 -8.85 -6.04
N ASN A 32 9.21 -9.26 -6.97
CA ASN A 32 9.08 -10.56 -7.64
C ASN A 32 9.14 -11.71 -6.62
N GLN A 33 10.08 -11.70 -5.68
CA GLN A 33 10.17 -12.71 -4.62
C GLN A 33 8.87 -12.82 -3.80
N ILE A 34 8.20 -11.70 -3.54
CA ILE A 34 6.93 -11.68 -2.80
C ILE A 34 5.76 -12.13 -3.69
N PHE A 35 5.67 -11.64 -4.92
CA PHE A 35 4.56 -11.96 -5.84
C PHE A 35 4.61 -13.38 -6.39
N GLU A 36 5.79 -14.00 -6.49
CA GLU A 36 5.94 -15.41 -6.86
C GLU A 36 5.48 -16.36 -5.73
N ASN A 37 5.38 -15.86 -4.49
CA ASN A 37 4.84 -16.63 -3.37
C ASN A 37 3.30 -16.57 -3.36
N LYS A 38 2.67 -17.60 -3.92
CA LYS A 38 1.20 -17.70 -4.04
C LYS A 38 0.47 -17.59 -2.70
N ASP A 39 1.01 -18.18 -1.64
CA ASP A 39 0.39 -18.13 -0.30
C ASP A 39 0.35 -16.69 0.23
N MET A 40 1.40 -15.91 -0.02
CA MET A 40 1.44 -14.50 0.38
C MET A 40 0.44 -13.65 -0.41
N VAL A 41 0.34 -13.89 -1.72
CA VAL A 41 -0.61 -13.22 -2.60
C VAL A 41 -2.05 -13.52 -2.15
N GLU A 42 -2.36 -14.77 -1.85
CA GLU A 42 -3.69 -15.18 -1.38
C GLU A 42 -4.05 -14.53 -0.03
N LEU A 43 -3.08 -14.45 0.90
CA LEU A 43 -3.28 -13.76 2.18
C LEU A 43 -3.49 -12.26 2.00
N PHE A 44 -2.75 -11.63 1.09
CA PHE A 44 -2.91 -10.21 0.77
C PHE A 44 -4.27 -9.90 0.15
N GLU A 45 -4.73 -10.74 -0.77
CA GLU A 45 -6.04 -10.63 -1.41
C GLU A 45 -7.18 -10.71 -0.38
N LYS A 46 -7.14 -11.70 0.52
CA LYS A 46 -8.22 -11.92 1.49
C LYS A 46 -8.21 -10.93 2.66
N ALA A 47 -7.12 -10.18 2.85
CA ALA A 47 -6.94 -9.37 4.04
C ALA A 47 -7.92 -8.20 4.15
N LYS A 48 -8.43 -8.00 5.38
CA LYS A 48 -9.27 -6.85 5.75
C LYS A 48 -8.41 -5.73 6.34
N ASP A 49 -8.68 -4.49 5.95
CA ASP A 49 -8.07 -3.35 6.63
C ASP A 49 -8.96 -2.89 7.79
N LYS A 50 -8.60 -3.30 9.01
CA LYS A 50 -9.38 -3.01 10.22
C LYS A 50 -9.55 -1.52 10.52
N LYS A 51 -8.74 -0.64 9.92
CA LYS A 51 -8.79 0.80 10.19
C LYS A 51 -9.95 1.51 9.48
N ALA A 52 -10.01 1.35 8.15
CA ALA A 52 -10.97 2.09 7.33
C ALA A 52 -11.77 1.18 6.38
N ARG A 53 -11.27 -0.01 6.01
CA ARG A 53 -11.88 -0.91 5.02
C ARG A 53 -12.04 -2.32 5.60
N ASN A 54 -12.84 -2.45 6.65
CA ASN A 54 -12.99 -3.69 7.41
C ASN A 54 -13.89 -4.72 6.68
N TYR A 55 -13.48 -5.10 5.48
CA TYR A 55 -14.13 -6.06 4.59
C TYR A 55 -13.06 -6.79 3.76
N GLN A 56 -13.43 -7.91 3.12
CA GLN A 56 -12.50 -8.68 2.29
C GLN A 56 -11.93 -7.81 1.16
N HIS A 57 -10.63 -7.99 0.84
CA HIS A 57 -9.85 -7.16 -0.08
C HIS A 57 -9.56 -5.73 0.41
N GLY A 58 -9.87 -5.39 1.67
CA GLY A 58 -9.70 -4.04 2.20
C GLY A 58 -8.24 -3.56 2.21
N ILE A 59 -7.27 -4.45 2.46
CA ILE A 59 -5.84 -4.07 2.37
C ILE A 59 -5.42 -3.89 0.91
N LEU A 60 -5.83 -4.79 0.01
CA LEU A 60 -5.57 -4.70 -1.42
C LEU A 60 -6.11 -3.39 -2.01
N GLU A 61 -7.35 -3.03 -1.68
CA GLU A 61 -7.98 -1.78 -2.08
C GLU A 61 -7.19 -0.56 -1.57
N ARG A 62 -6.80 -0.55 -0.29
CA ARG A 62 -5.97 0.52 0.25
C ARG A 62 -4.64 0.63 -0.49
N THR A 63 -3.96 -0.48 -0.74
CA THR A 63 -2.68 -0.48 -1.45
C THR A 63 -2.83 0.07 -2.86
N ALA A 64 -3.87 -0.31 -3.60
CA ALA A 64 -4.19 0.24 -4.90
C ALA A 64 -4.47 1.75 -4.83
N SER A 65 -5.37 2.18 -3.92
CA SER A 65 -5.72 3.59 -3.72
C SER A 65 -4.50 4.46 -3.39
N VAL A 66 -3.72 4.07 -2.38
CA VAL A 66 -2.54 4.81 -1.94
C VAL A 66 -1.45 4.82 -3.01
N GLY A 67 -1.28 3.74 -3.77
CA GLY A 67 -0.32 3.69 -4.87
C GLY A 67 -0.71 4.61 -6.03
N SER A 68 -2.01 4.68 -6.37
CA SER A 68 -2.50 5.63 -7.36
C SER A 68 -2.35 7.09 -6.89
N LEU A 69 -2.60 7.38 -5.60
CA LEU A 69 -2.32 8.70 -5.03
C LEU A 69 -0.83 9.06 -5.12
N ALA A 70 0.07 8.11 -4.88
CA ALA A 70 1.51 8.32 -5.01
C ALA A 70 1.94 8.69 -6.44
N LEU A 71 1.34 8.05 -7.45
CA LEU A 71 1.57 8.39 -8.86
C LEU A 71 1.12 9.82 -9.16
N CYS A 72 -0.05 10.25 -8.68
CA CYS A 72 -0.51 11.63 -8.87
C CYS A 72 0.40 12.66 -8.17
N VAL A 73 0.94 12.32 -6.99
CA VAL A 73 1.88 13.21 -6.28
C VAL A 73 3.20 13.32 -7.02
N TYR A 74 3.70 12.23 -7.60
CA TYR A 74 4.97 12.22 -8.32
C TYR A 74 5.02 13.23 -9.48
N ASP A 75 3.92 13.38 -10.22
CA ASP A 75 3.82 14.32 -11.34
C ASP A 75 4.12 15.78 -10.94
N ASN A 76 3.98 16.10 -9.66
CA ASN A 76 4.24 17.44 -9.11
C ASN A 76 5.64 17.59 -8.50
N TYR A 77 6.33 16.50 -8.20
CA TYR A 77 7.57 16.49 -7.42
C TYR A 77 8.56 15.45 -8.00
N PRO A 78 9.18 15.74 -9.16
CA PRO A 78 9.95 14.75 -9.92
C PRO A 78 11.25 14.29 -9.23
N THR A 79 11.68 14.97 -8.16
CA THR A 79 12.90 14.63 -7.41
C THR A 79 12.69 13.52 -6.37
N ILE A 80 11.44 13.12 -6.11
CA ILE A 80 11.14 12.02 -5.19
C ILE A 80 11.58 10.70 -5.81
N ASP A 81 12.15 9.83 -4.98
CA ASP A 81 12.35 8.42 -5.32
C ASP A 81 10.99 7.68 -5.37
N ILE A 82 10.27 7.85 -6.49
CA ILE A 82 8.95 7.23 -6.69
C ILE A 82 9.02 5.71 -6.62
N ASP A 83 10.11 5.13 -7.12
CA ASP A 83 10.37 3.69 -7.06
C ASP A 83 10.38 3.19 -5.60
N LEU A 84 11.05 3.89 -4.68
CA LEU A 84 11.04 3.57 -3.26
C LEU A 84 9.64 3.73 -2.66
N LEU A 85 8.93 4.80 -3.03
CA LEU A 85 7.59 5.10 -2.51
C LEU A 85 6.57 4.02 -2.91
N LEU A 86 6.48 3.69 -4.21
CA LEU A 86 5.57 2.67 -4.73
C LEU A 86 5.92 1.28 -4.18
N THR A 87 7.21 0.95 -4.13
CA THR A 87 7.69 -0.31 -3.52
C THR A 87 7.27 -0.39 -2.04
N GLY A 88 7.47 0.68 -1.29
CA GLY A 88 7.03 0.77 0.10
C GLY A 88 5.52 0.58 0.25
N ILE A 89 4.71 1.18 -0.62
CA ILE A 89 3.24 1.08 -0.57
C ILE A 89 2.78 -0.36 -0.80
N ILE A 90 3.31 -1.04 -1.83
CA ILE A 90 3.00 -2.44 -2.11
C ILE A 90 3.41 -3.33 -0.92
N LEU A 91 4.66 -3.20 -0.47
CA LEU A 91 5.20 -4.02 0.61
C LEU A 91 4.51 -3.74 1.96
N ALA A 92 3.98 -2.54 2.19
CA ALA A 92 3.15 -2.25 3.36
C ALA A 92 1.83 -3.03 3.34
N GLY A 93 1.23 -3.23 2.16
CA GLY A 93 0.06 -4.09 1.97
C GLY A 93 0.35 -5.54 2.38
N PHE A 94 1.42 -6.12 1.85
CA PHE A 94 1.85 -7.47 2.22
C PHE A 94 2.21 -7.57 3.71
N ARG A 95 2.97 -6.61 4.25
CA ARG A 95 3.32 -6.56 5.68
C ARG A 95 2.07 -6.59 6.57
N ASP A 96 1.07 -5.80 6.24
CA ASP A 96 -0.15 -5.69 7.05
C ASP A 96 -1.06 -6.91 6.91
N SER A 97 -0.93 -7.65 5.82
CA SER A 97 -1.65 -8.91 5.57
C SER A 97 -1.00 -10.12 6.24
N LEU A 98 0.34 -10.17 6.21
CA LEU A 98 1.15 -11.31 6.66
C LEU A 98 1.63 -11.18 8.11
N GLY A 99 1.62 -9.97 8.65
CA GLY A 99 2.12 -9.67 9.98
C GLY A 99 3.56 -9.14 10.00
N ARG A 100 3.80 -8.16 10.88
CA ARG A 100 5.05 -7.39 10.94
C ARG A 100 6.31 -8.23 11.17
N PRO A 101 6.35 -9.18 12.13
CA PRO A 101 7.58 -9.94 12.40
C PRO A 101 7.92 -10.89 11.26
N PHE A 102 6.91 -11.58 10.73
CA PHE A 102 7.08 -12.50 9.60
C PHE A 102 7.61 -11.78 8.38
N PHE A 103 7.05 -10.61 8.06
CA PHE A 103 7.41 -9.88 6.85
C PHE A 103 8.81 -9.23 6.91
N TYR A 104 9.30 -8.91 8.10
CA TYR A 104 10.59 -8.22 8.27
C TYR A 104 11.76 -8.99 7.65
N LYS A 105 11.70 -10.34 7.65
CA LYS A 105 12.76 -11.20 7.11
C LYS A 105 13.00 -11.02 5.61
N TYR A 106 11.99 -10.56 4.86
CA TYR A 106 12.09 -10.33 3.41
C TYR A 106 12.69 -8.96 3.07
N VAL A 107 12.46 -7.97 3.93
CA VAL A 107 12.85 -6.57 3.65
C VAL A 107 14.09 -6.12 4.42
N LYS A 108 14.59 -6.91 5.38
CA LYS A 108 15.68 -6.50 6.28
C LYS A 108 16.99 -6.15 5.57
N GLU A 109 17.27 -6.78 4.42
CA GLU A 109 18.47 -6.51 3.61
C GLU A 109 18.31 -5.23 2.76
N TYR A 110 17.09 -4.71 2.63
CA TYR A 110 16.77 -3.50 1.89
C TYR A 110 16.60 -2.33 2.87
N GLN A 111 17.72 -1.75 3.29
CA GLN A 111 17.76 -0.75 4.37
C GLN A 111 16.67 0.33 4.23
N GLU A 112 16.57 0.99 3.08
CA GLU A 112 15.61 2.09 2.84
C GLU A 112 14.14 1.63 2.94
N VAL A 113 13.85 0.43 2.45
CA VAL A 113 12.52 -0.19 2.55
C VAL A 113 12.23 -0.56 4.01
N SER A 114 13.20 -1.13 4.72
CA SER A 114 13.05 -1.48 6.13
C SER A 114 12.81 -0.23 7.01
N GLU A 115 13.53 0.87 6.75
CA GLU A 115 13.37 2.16 7.39
C GLU A 115 11.98 2.75 7.09
N LEU A 116 11.55 2.69 5.83
CA LEU A 116 10.23 3.14 5.39
C LEU A 116 9.10 2.33 6.07
N LEU A 117 9.18 1.01 6.10
CA LEU A 117 8.09 0.19 6.61
C LEU A 117 8.05 0.08 8.14
N TYR A 118 9.20 0.11 8.80
CA TYR A 118 9.29 -0.17 10.24
C TYR A 118 9.66 1.04 11.08
N LYS A 119 10.00 2.17 10.45
CA LYS A 119 10.45 3.41 11.10
C LYS A 119 11.69 3.25 11.98
N LYS A 120 12.37 2.11 11.91
CA LYS A 120 13.64 1.87 12.60
C LYS A 120 14.71 2.72 11.93
N ASN A 121 15.55 3.40 12.72
CA ASN A 121 16.72 4.14 12.25
C ASN A 121 16.45 5.20 11.17
N ARG A 122 15.20 5.64 10.97
CA ARG A 122 14.89 6.72 10.02
C ARG A 122 15.66 7.98 10.42
N LYS A 123 16.65 8.39 9.61
CA LYS A 123 17.14 9.77 9.68
C LYS A 123 15.97 10.69 9.36
N LYS A 124 15.81 11.75 10.15
CA LYS A 124 14.56 12.55 10.27
C LYS A 124 14.19 13.38 9.02
N SER A 125 14.75 13.11 7.84
CA SER A 125 14.72 14.06 6.71
C SER A 125 14.71 13.43 5.30
N LYS A 126 14.06 12.27 5.08
CA LYS A 126 13.77 11.80 3.71
C LYS A 126 12.33 12.15 3.33
N LEU A 127 12.15 12.85 2.21
CA LEU A 127 10.86 13.32 1.72
C LEU A 127 9.91 12.14 1.44
N GLU A 128 10.44 11.04 0.93
CA GLU A 128 9.72 9.79 0.67
C GLU A 128 9.08 9.24 1.94
N TYR A 129 9.77 9.37 3.09
CA TYR A 129 9.29 8.83 4.36
C TYR A 129 8.11 9.64 4.88
N PHE A 130 8.16 10.96 4.68
CA PHE A 130 7.07 11.87 4.96
C PHE A 130 5.88 11.58 4.04
N LEU A 131 6.09 11.56 2.72
CA LEU A 131 5.02 11.35 1.75
C LEU A 131 4.35 9.99 1.92
N PHE A 132 5.13 8.94 2.15
CA PHE A 132 4.59 7.62 2.48
C PHE A 132 3.64 7.70 3.68
N ASP A 133 4.06 8.32 4.78
CA ASP A 133 3.20 8.43 5.97
C ASP A 133 1.96 9.30 5.73
N GLU A 134 2.07 10.40 4.98
CA GLU A 134 0.95 11.30 4.70
C GLU A 134 -0.04 10.72 3.70
N LEU A 135 0.40 10.03 2.66
CA LEU A 135 -0.48 9.40 1.68
C LEU A 135 -1.43 8.38 2.34
N PHE A 136 -0.90 7.54 3.23
CA PHE A 136 -1.73 6.60 3.99
C PHE A 136 -2.73 7.32 4.91
N LYS A 137 -2.32 8.43 5.56
CA LYS A 137 -3.22 9.22 6.42
C LYS A 137 -4.32 9.92 5.63
N ILE A 138 -3.99 10.47 4.46
CA ILE A 138 -4.95 11.14 3.58
C ILE A 138 -6.00 10.13 3.13
N ASP A 139 -5.57 8.98 2.60
CA ASP A 139 -6.47 7.90 2.18
C ASP A 139 -7.40 7.44 3.32
N GLU A 140 -6.83 7.16 4.49
CA GLU A 140 -7.60 6.73 5.68
C GLU A 140 -8.64 7.78 6.09
N ARG A 141 -8.27 9.07 6.08
CA ARG A 141 -9.18 10.19 6.43
C ARG A 141 -10.31 10.35 5.42
N VAL A 142 -10.01 10.28 4.12
CA VAL A 142 -11.00 10.40 3.05
C VAL A 142 -12.04 9.29 3.16
N ILE A 143 -11.61 8.04 3.29
CA ILE A 143 -12.53 6.89 3.42
C ILE A 143 -13.39 7.01 4.67
N ASN A 144 -12.80 7.36 5.82
CA ASN A 144 -13.55 7.53 7.06
C ASN A 144 -14.56 8.70 6.95
N PHE A 145 -14.23 9.76 6.21
CA PHE A 145 -15.16 10.86 5.97
C PHE A 145 -16.32 10.43 5.06
N MET A 146 -16.04 9.69 3.97
CA MET A 146 -17.07 9.16 3.07
C MET A 146 -18.03 8.24 3.82
N LYS A 147 -17.53 7.33 4.65
CA LYS A 147 -18.36 6.42 5.45
C LYS A 147 -19.29 7.16 6.41
N ARG A 148 -18.77 8.15 7.13
CA ARG A 148 -19.60 8.98 8.02
C ARG A 148 -20.68 9.72 7.25
N LYS A 149 -20.40 10.16 6.02
CA LYS A 149 -21.40 10.80 5.17
C LYS A 149 -22.47 9.82 4.72
N GLU A 150 -22.09 8.60 4.31
CA GLU A 150 -23.04 7.52 3.96
C GLU A 150 -23.95 7.15 5.15
N ASP A 151 -23.37 7.07 6.36
CA ASP A 151 -24.13 6.79 7.59
C ASP A 151 -25.14 7.91 7.93
N VAL A 152 -24.81 9.17 7.64
CA VAL A 152 -25.68 10.34 7.88
C VAL A 152 -26.74 10.51 6.80
N ASP A 153 -26.39 10.27 5.53
CA ASP A 153 -27.27 10.46 4.37
C ASP A 153 -28.21 9.25 4.13
N GLY A 154 -28.08 8.16 4.89
CA GLY A 154 -29.02 7.03 4.91
C GLY A 154 -29.03 6.15 3.65
N ASN A 155 -28.10 6.36 2.72
CA ASN A 155 -28.00 5.58 1.48
C ASN A 155 -27.13 4.33 1.69
N PHE A 156 -27.78 3.20 1.95
CA PHE A 156 -27.13 1.89 1.90
C PHE A 156 -27.02 1.43 0.44
N ILE A 157 -25.78 1.27 -0.06
CA ILE A 157 -25.46 0.42 -1.21
C ILE A 157 -24.84 -0.88 -0.69
#